data_AF-A0AAU4H455-F1
#
_entry.id   AF-A0AAU4H455-F1
#
_cell.length_a   1.000
_cell.length_b   1.000
_cell.length_c   1.000
_cell.angle_alpha   90.00
_cell.angle_beta   90.00
_cell.angle_gamma   90.00
#
_symmetry.space_group_name_H-M   'P 1'
#
loop_
_entity.id
_entity.type
_entity.pdbx_description
1 polymer ?
#
loop_
_entity_poly.entity_id
_entity_poly.type
_entity_poly.pdbx_seq_one_letter_code
_entity_poly.pdbx_strand_id
1 'polypeptide(L)' 'MNSAAESAWFKSSYSRDAGGSRVEVANLVAAQALVAVRDSKLPHGPTLTPSPRS' A
#
# COMPACT_ATOMS: atom_id res chain seq x y z
N MET A 1 4.61 12.98 8.52
CA MET A 1 4.02 11.63 8.60
C MET A 1 3.14 11.48 7.37
N ASN A 2 3.56 10.68 6.40
CA ASN A 2 2.82 10.52 5.15
C ASN A 2 1.71 9.49 5.36
N SER A 3 0.59 9.92 5.93
CA SER A 3 -0.55 9.05 6.26
C SER A 3 -1.61 9.11 5.16
N ALA A 4 -2.06 7.94 4.68
CA ALA A 4 -3.20 7.83 3.75
C ALA A 4 -4.50 7.59 4.53
N ALA A 5 -5.62 8.09 4.00
CA ALA A 5 -6.95 7.72 4.50
C ALA A 5 -7.23 6.22 4.24
N GLU A 6 -8.03 5.57 5.09
CA GLU A 6 -8.38 4.15 4.94
C GLU A 6 -8.98 3.84 3.54
N SER A 7 -9.79 4.75 3.00
CA SER A 7 -10.41 4.62 1.68
C SER A 7 -9.45 4.74 0.49
N ALA A 8 -8.20 5.18 0.72
CA ALA A 8 -7.19 5.31 -0.32
C ALA A 8 -6.44 4.00 -0.60
N TRP A 9 -6.67 2.94 0.18
CA TRP A 9 -5.99 1.65 0.08
C TRP A 9 -6.70 0.70 -0.88
N PHE A 10 -5.92 0.10 -1.77
CA PHE A 10 -6.38 -0.88 -2.75
C PHE A 10 -5.70 -2.23 -2.51
N LYS A 11 -6.51 -3.29 -2.42
CA LYS A 11 -6.01 -4.67 -2.28
C LYS A 11 -5.53 -5.21 -3.62
N SER A 12 -4.37 -5.88 -3.64
CA SER A 12 -3.86 -6.55 -4.84
C SER A 12 -4.70 -7.79 -5.22
N SER A 13 -4.88 -8.02 -6.53
CA SER A 13 -5.69 -9.11 -7.10
C SER A 13 -4.95 -10.46 -7.24
N TYR A 14 -3.62 -10.52 -7.03
CA TYR A 14 -2.80 -11.72 -7.24
C TYR A 14 -2.78 -12.68 -6.04
N SER A 15 -3.95 -13.01 -5.51
CA SER A 15 -4.10 -13.93 -4.39
C SER A 15 -4.56 -15.30 -4.88
N ARG A 16 -3.63 -16.14 -5.32
CA ARG A 16 -3.94 -17.53 -5.69
C ARG A 16 -3.57 -18.47 -4.54
N ASP A 17 -4.60 -19.13 -4.01
CA ASP A 17 -4.59 -20.34 -3.18
C ASP A 17 -3.58 -20.42 -2.01
N ALA A 18 -3.52 -19.38 -1.14
CA ALA A 18 -2.97 -19.49 0.23
C ALA A 18 -3.29 -18.28 1.17
N GLY A 19 -4.51 -17.70 1.08
CA GLY A 19 -4.99 -16.78 2.13
C GLY A 19 -5.14 -15.28 1.80
N GLY A 20 -5.53 -14.93 0.56
CA GLY A 20 -5.99 -13.58 0.21
C GLY A 20 -4.89 -12.52 0.11
N SER A 21 -5.23 -11.34 -0.40
CA SER A 21 -4.32 -10.20 -0.57
C SER A 21 -3.56 -9.92 0.74
N ARG A 22 -2.22 -9.99 0.69
CA ARG A 22 -1.35 -9.65 1.83
C ARG A 22 -0.84 -8.22 1.76
N VAL A 23 -1.09 -7.52 0.66
CA VAL A 23 -0.57 -6.18 0.42
C VAL A 23 -1.69 -5.25 -0.04
N GLU A 24 -1.70 -4.05 0.53
CA GLU A 24 -2.49 -2.92 0.06
C GLU A 24 -1.57 -1.78 -0.37
N VAL A 25 -2.05 -1.01 -1.33
CA VAL A 25 -1.31 0.11 -1.92
C VAL A 25 -2.16 1.37 -1.86
N ALA A 26 -1.56 2.51 -1.51
CA ALA A 26 -2.22 3.81 -1.53
C ALA A 26 -1.37 4.84 -2.27
N ASN A 27 -2.01 5.66 -3.11
CA ASN A 27 -1.36 6.81 -3.74
C ASN A 27 -1.42 7.99 -2.75
N LEU A 28 -0.27 8.39 -2.22
CA LEU A 28 -0.17 9.46 -1.23
C LEU A 28 -0.16 10.84 -1.91
N VAL A 29 0.68 10.98 -2.94
CA VAL A 29 0.80 12.21 -3.71
C VAL A 29 1.09 11.85 -5.17
N ALA A 30 0.05 11.89 -6.00
CA ALA A 30 0.13 11.48 -7.41
C ALA A 30 1.19 12.28 -8.19
N ALA A 31 1.26 13.59 -7.95
CA ALA A 31 2.22 14.48 -8.62
C ALA A 31 3.69 14.17 -8.29
N GLN A 32 3.96 13.42 -7.22
CA GLN A 32 5.31 13.09 -6.74
C GLN A 32 5.61 11.59 -6.86
N ALA A 33 4.72 10.83 -7.51
CA ALA A 33 4.81 9.36 -7.60
C ALA A 33 5.04 8.69 -6.23
N LEU A 34 4.48 9.27 -5.15
CA LEU A 34 4.61 8.73 -3.80
C LEU A 34 3.55 7.66 -3.57
N VAL A 35 4.02 6.43 -3.44
CA VAL A 35 3.19 5.26 -3.18
C VAL A 35 3.49 4.72 -1.80
N ALA A 36 2.44 4.40 -1.06
CA ALA A 36 2.48 3.69 0.21
C ALA A 36 2.11 2.22 0.01
N VAL A 37 2.83 1.33 0.69
CA VAL A 37 2.58 -0.12 0.66
C VAL A 37 2.50 -0.62 2.10
N ARG A 38 1.41 -1.32 2.45
CA ARG A 38 1.24 -1.94 3.78
C ARG A 38 0.81 -3.39 3.67
N ASP A 39 1.01 -4.14 4.75
CA ASP A 39 0.47 -5.48 4.88
C ASP A 39 -1.02 -5.42 5.24
N SER A 40 -1.87 -6.10 4.47
CA SER A 40 -3.33 -6.08 4.66
C SER A 40 -3.78 -6.69 5.99
N LYS A 41 -2.97 -7.54 6.62
CA LYS A 41 -3.26 -8.17 7.93
C LYS A 41 -2.86 -7.29 9.10
N LEU A 42 -2.04 -6.26 8.85
CA LEU A 42 -1.61 -5.29 9.84
C LEU A 42 -1.89 -3.85 9.34
N PRO A 43 -3.17 -3.45 9.17
CA PRO A 43 -3.53 -2.17 8.56
C PRO A 43 -3.05 -0.94 9.37
N HIS A 44 -2.83 -1.11 10.67
CA HIS A 44 -2.27 -0.08 11.56
C HIS A 44 -0.75 -0.24 11.79
N GLY A 45 -0.13 -1.17 11.08
CA GLY A 45 1.31 -1.42 11.11
C GLY A 45 2.11 -0.40 10.27
N PRO A 46 3.44 -0.57 10.23
CA PRO A 46 4.31 0.30 9.44
C PRO A 46 3.98 0.19 7.94
N THR A 47 4.12 1.33 7.27
CA THR A 47 3.94 1.47 5.81
C THR A 47 5.28 1.73 5.15
N LEU A 48 5.55 1.07 4.03
CA LEU A 48 6.71 1.32 3.19
C LEU A 48 6.38 2.42 2.17
N THR A 49 7.28 3.38 2.00
CA THR A 49 7.18 4.44 0.98
C THR A 49 8.44 4.40 0.09
N PRO A 50 8.47 3.53 -0.94
CA PRO A 50 9.63 3.44 -1.82
C PRO A 50 9.81 4.74 -2.63
N SER A 51 11.06 5.12 -2.87
CA SER A 51 11.41 6.17 -3.82
C SER A 51 11.59 5.56 -5.22
N PRO A 52 11.10 6.20 -6.29
CA PRO A 52 11.45 5.82 -7.66
C PRO A 52 12.96 5.76 -7.86
N ARG A 53 13.45 4.76 -8.59
CA ARG A 53 14.86 4.64 -8.96
C ARG A 53 14.97 4.79 -10.48
N SER A 54 15.92 5.62 -10.94
CA SER A 54 16.30 5.74 -12.36
C SER A 54 17.00 4.51 -12.89
#